data_AF-D2V2T2-F1
#
_entry.id   AF-D2V2T2-F1
#
_cell.length_a   1.000
_cell.length_b   1.000
_cell.length_c   1.000
_cell.angle_alpha   90.00
_cell.angle_beta   90.00
_cell.angle_gamma   90.00
#
_symmetry.space_group_name_H-M   'P 1'
#
loop_
_entity.id
_entity.type
_entity.pdbx_description
1 polymer ?
#
loop_
_entity_poly.entity_id
_entity_poly.type
_entity_poly.pdbx_seq_one_letter_code
_entity_poly.pdbx_strand_id
1 'polypeptide(L)'
;MLLTSSLPLGQLTSRVGHSGIFHNDKVYLFGGFVNSELLVNDLIQVDVSSQKWENKTIHNRGPSARNFHSSCLVKRKSNDCSDEMVIFGGKSNGFHNDVWSYRFDTFEWGLLEPSGDEIITPRYGQSATIYGDYLVVFGGYDDNNSFPSNELFIFNLKSREWKLMELSIELMGRYYHASVLDEETGDWYILGGKSATDLVKDFVKIKLSTLDVKEGTCQSEVLISELDGFAPRFGHSLVLEKSENGKRLYSIGGCNDRIDHLDCIYIDLINIKNGWDVSHTHSLSQTFTSQDVGPVFHTTVPFQATNEDDSIAMNYFVFGGTYHKIDKKKQVNEPTEITIIEPVILRVCHNVEVISTFLKKKFSSTI
;
A
#
# COMPACT_ATOMS: atom_id res chain seq x y z
N MET A 1 4.63 -13.98 -33.14
CA MET A 1 3.85 -15.12 -32.60
C MET A 1 3.65 -14.82 -31.12
N LEU A 2 2.53 -14.17 -30.77
CA LEU A 2 2.19 -13.79 -29.40
C LEU A 2 1.70 -15.06 -28.69
N LEU A 3 2.48 -15.59 -27.76
CA LEU A 3 2.03 -16.63 -26.84
C LEU A 3 1.10 -15.96 -25.83
N THR A 4 -0.19 -16.02 -26.08
CA THR A 4 -1.23 -15.69 -25.09
C THR A 4 -1.32 -16.85 -24.09
N SER A 5 -0.38 -16.95 -23.16
CA SER A 5 -0.59 -17.71 -21.93
C SER A 5 -1.40 -16.85 -20.96
N SER A 6 -2.71 -16.76 -21.17
CA SER A 6 -3.61 -16.26 -20.12
C SER A 6 -3.50 -17.22 -18.94
N LEU A 7 -3.05 -16.73 -17.78
CA LEU A 7 -3.15 -17.49 -16.54
C LEU A 7 -4.62 -17.92 -16.35
N PRO A 8 -4.88 -19.12 -15.79
CA PRO A 8 -6.24 -19.51 -15.45
C PRO A 8 -6.87 -18.42 -14.58
N LEU A 9 -7.99 -17.87 -15.02
CA LEU A 9 -8.75 -16.86 -14.31
C LEU A 9 -8.91 -17.24 -12.83
N GLY A 10 -8.47 -16.36 -11.95
CA GLY A 10 -8.61 -16.52 -10.50
C GLY A 10 -7.44 -17.20 -9.80
N GLN A 11 -6.43 -17.75 -10.47
CA GLN A 11 -5.31 -18.31 -9.71
C GLN A 11 -4.61 -17.21 -8.90
N LEU A 12 -4.68 -17.35 -7.57
CA LEU A 12 -3.91 -16.54 -6.64
C LEU A 12 -2.43 -16.73 -7.00
N THR A 13 -1.80 -15.69 -7.54
CA THR A 13 -0.43 -15.73 -8.10
C THR A 13 0.41 -14.58 -7.53
N SER A 14 1.72 -14.79 -7.37
CA SER A 14 2.66 -13.76 -6.91
C SER A 14 2.55 -12.55 -7.83
N ARG A 15 2.51 -11.36 -7.23
CA ARG A 15 2.33 -10.11 -7.97
C ARG A 15 2.97 -8.95 -7.24
N VAL A 16 3.45 -7.98 -7.99
CA VAL A 16 4.00 -6.72 -7.45
C VAL A 16 3.15 -5.52 -7.89
N GLY A 17 3.13 -4.48 -7.07
CA GLY A 17 2.39 -3.24 -7.37
C GLY A 17 0.88 -3.43 -7.50
N HIS A 18 0.31 -4.49 -6.92
CA HIS A 18 -1.13 -4.53 -6.68
C HIS A 18 -1.47 -3.51 -5.57
N SER A 19 -2.75 -3.28 -5.34
CA SER A 19 -3.22 -2.56 -4.16
C SER A 19 -4.30 -3.39 -3.47
N GLY A 20 -4.67 -3.02 -2.25
CA GLY A 20 -5.71 -3.72 -1.53
C GLY A 20 -6.23 -2.97 -0.32
N ILE A 21 -7.42 -3.38 0.11
CA ILE A 21 -8.14 -2.81 1.25
C ILE A 21 -8.72 -3.93 2.11
N PHE A 22 -8.94 -3.63 3.40
CA PHE A 22 -9.67 -4.49 4.31
C PHE A 22 -11.10 -3.96 4.48
N HIS A 23 -12.09 -4.83 4.32
CA HIS A 23 -13.50 -4.49 4.52
C HIS A 23 -14.27 -5.73 4.98
N ASN A 24 -14.99 -5.62 6.09
CA ASN A 24 -15.87 -6.68 6.63
C ASN A 24 -15.19 -8.07 6.68
N ASP A 25 -14.06 -8.18 7.38
CA ASP A 25 -13.27 -9.42 7.55
C ASP A 25 -12.74 -10.06 6.26
N LYS A 26 -12.65 -9.24 5.20
CA LYS A 26 -12.17 -9.63 3.89
C LYS A 26 -11.12 -8.66 3.37
N VAL A 27 -10.13 -9.19 2.69
CA VAL A 27 -9.15 -8.42 1.94
C VAL A 27 -9.53 -8.43 0.48
N TYR A 28 -9.59 -7.26 -0.14
CA TYR A 28 -9.79 -7.12 -1.58
C TYR A 28 -8.48 -6.65 -2.20
N LEU A 29 -8.01 -7.37 -3.22
CA LEU A 29 -6.78 -7.08 -3.96
C LEU A 29 -7.13 -6.79 -5.41
N PHE A 30 -6.56 -5.73 -5.97
CA PHE A 30 -6.75 -5.40 -7.38
C PHE A 30 -5.42 -5.32 -8.12
N GLY A 31 -5.41 -5.91 -9.31
CA GLY A 31 -4.38 -5.74 -10.31
C GLY A 31 -2.98 -6.19 -9.87
N GLY A 32 -1.96 -5.52 -10.39
CA GLY A 32 -0.55 -5.84 -10.19
C GLY A 32 0.10 -6.48 -11.41
N PHE A 33 1.38 -6.81 -11.25
CA PHE A 33 2.21 -7.46 -12.27
C PHE A 33 2.64 -8.84 -11.78
N VAL A 34 2.12 -9.87 -12.44
CA VAL A 34 2.24 -11.28 -12.09
C VAL A 34 3.41 -11.93 -12.84
N ASN A 35 4.20 -12.73 -12.13
CA ASN A 35 5.32 -13.52 -12.67
C ASN A 35 6.29 -12.72 -13.56
N SER A 36 6.41 -11.42 -13.32
CA SER A 36 7.21 -10.51 -14.14
C SER A 36 6.86 -10.46 -15.64
N GLU A 37 5.66 -10.94 -16.02
CA GLU A 37 5.26 -11.09 -17.43
C GLU A 37 3.89 -10.46 -17.72
N LEU A 38 2.96 -10.51 -16.77
CA LEU A 38 1.56 -10.20 -17.03
C LEU A 38 1.00 -9.15 -16.09
N LEU A 39 0.56 -8.02 -16.65
CA LEU A 39 -0.32 -7.10 -15.92
C LEU A 39 -1.72 -7.70 -15.83
N VAL A 40 -2.29 -7.65 -14.64
CA VAL A 40 -3.65 -8.16 -14.37
C VAL A 40 -4.57 -7.05 -13.89
N ASN A 41 -5.88 -7.25 -14.04
CA ASN A 41 -6.97 -6.43 -13.50
C ASN A 41 -7.98 -7.26 -12.73
N ASP A 42 -7.56 -8.40 -12.21
CA ASP A 42 -8.43 -9.23 -11.39
C ASP A 42 -8.70 -8.54 -10.05
N LEU A 43 -9.93 -8.69 -9.57
CA LEU A 43 -10.33 -8.34 -8.22
C LEU A 43 -10.44 -9.64 -7.43
N ILE A 44 -9.55 -9.84 -6.48
CA ILE A 44 -9.51 -11.03 -5.63
C ILE A 44 -9.99 -10.65 -4.24
N GLN A 45 -11.00 -11.37 -3.75
CA GLN A 45 -11.46 -11.26 -2.37
C GLN A 45 -10.90 -12.45 -1.57
N VAL A 46 -10.28 -12.17 -0.43
CA VAL A 46 -9.77 -13.18 0.50
C VAL A 46 -10.53 -13.05 1.81
N ASP A 47 -11.23 -14.11 2.20
CA ASP A 47 -11.85 -14.21 3.52
C ASP A 47 -10.79 -14.60 4.55
N VAL A 48 -10.57 -13.70 5.52
CA VAL A 48 -9.48 -13.84 6.49
C VAL A 48 -9.71 -15.04 7.42
N SER A 49 -10.96 -15.24 7.84
CA SER A 49 -11.34 -16.26 8.81
C SER A 49 -11.20 -17.68 8.25
N SER A 50 -11.69 -17.88 7.03
CA SER A 50 -11.75 -19.18 6.37
C SER A 50 -10.53 -19.48 5.51
N GLN A 51 -9.70 -18.46 5.22
CA GLN A 51 -8.55 -18.55 4.32
C GLN A 51 -8.95 -19.08 2.94
N LYS A 52 -10.12 -18.66 2.49
CA LYS A 52 -10.62 -18.93 1.15
C LYS A 52 -10.57 -17.64 0.36
N TRP A 53 -10.36 -17.76 -0.94
CA TRP A 53 -10.44 -16.62 -1.83
C TRP A 53 -11.47 -16.88 -2.92
N GLU A 54 -12.00 -15.79 -3.45
CA GLU A 54 -12.95 -15.75 -4.56
C GLU A 54 -12.46 -14.73 -5.58
N ASN A 55 -12.62 -15.07 -6.86
CA ASN A 55 -12.42 -14.11 -7.93
C ASN A 55 -13.71 -13.29 -8.12
N LYS A 56 -13.63 -11.98 -7.86
CA LYS A 56 -14.71 -11.00 -8.02
C LYS A 56 -14.55 -10.14 -9.28
N THR A 57 -13.70 -10.56 -10.21
CA THR A 57 -13.48 -9.84 -11.47
C THR A 57 -14.75 -9.80 -12.31
N ILE A 58 -15.12 -8.60 -12.73
CA ILE A 58 -16.20 -8.39 -13.69
C ILE A 58 -15.58 -8.16 -15.06
N HIS A 59 -15.76 -9.11 -15.97
CA HIS A 59 -15.16 -9.01 -17.30
C HIS A 59 -15.65 -7.77 -18.06
N ASN A 60 -14.72 -7.06 -18.69
CA ASN A 60 -14.98 -5.86 -19.50
C ASN A 60 -15.72 -4.73 -18.75
N ARG A 61 -15.72 -4.74 -17.42
CA ARG A 61 -16.30 -3.68 -16.58
C ARG A 61 -15.33 -3.38 -15.43
N GLY A 62 -14.86 -2.15 -15.36
CA GLY A 62 -13.91 -1.72 -14.33
C GLY A 62 -12.56 -1.26 -14.89
N PRO A 63 -11.59 -1.00 -14.00
CA PRO A 63 -10.28 -0.54 -14.40
C PRO A 63 -9.52 -1.57 -15.25
N SER A 64 -8.70 -1.04 -16.15
CA SER A 64 -7.76 -1.82 -16.97
C SER A 64 -6.62 -2.42 -16.13
N ALA A 65 -5.92 -3.40 -16.69
CA ALA A 65 -4.78 -4.04 -16.04
C ALA A 65 -3.68 -3.03 -15.75
N ARG A 66 -3.23 -2.97 -14.49
CA ARG A 66 -2.33 -1.92 -14.00
C ARG A 66 -1.59 -2.34 -12.74
N ASN A 67 -0.45 -1.73 -12.48
CA ASN A 67 0.28 -1.83 -11.22
C ASN A 67 0.65 -0.45 -10.66
N PHE A 68 1.12 -0.43 -9.41
CA PHE A 68 1.48 0.75 -8.62
C PHE A 68 0.39 1.84 -8.59
N HIS A 69 -0.86 1.40 -8.60
CA HIS A 69 -2.02 2.24 -8.32
C HIS A 69 -2.29 2.24 -6.81
N SER A 70 -3.13 3.16 -6.35
CA SER A 70 -3.56 3.25 -4.97
C SER A 70 -5.01 2.80 -4.83
N SER A 71 -5.33 2.12 -3.73
CA SER A 71 -6.72 1.81 -3.34
C SER A 71 -7.04 2.36 -1.97
N CYS A 72 -8.25 2.89 -1.79
CA CYS A 72 -8.72 3.39 -0.50
C CYS A 72 -10.15 2.91 -0.22
N LEU A 73 -10.48 2.70 1.05
CA LEU A 73 -11.85 2.39 1.48
C LEU A 73 -12.61 3.70 1.76
N VAL A 74 -13.74 3.89 1.09
CA VAL A 74 -14.70 4.94 1.38
C VAL A 74 -15.81 4.36 2.25
N LYS A 75 -15.83 4.74 3.54
CA LYS A 75 -16.92 4.38 4.45
C LYS A 75 -18.08 5.36 4.30
N ARG A 76 -19.27 4.86 3.96
CA ARG A 76 -20.48 5.70 3.83
C ARG A 76 -21.26 5.70 5.14
N LYS A 77 -21.66 6.89 5.60
CA LYS A 77 -22.41 7.07 6.86
C LYS A 77 -23.93 6.88 6.72
N SER A 78 -24.45 6.87 5.49
CA SER A 78 -25.88 6.73 5.22
C SER A 78 -26.21 5.28 4.90
N ASN A 79 -27.30 4.77 5.47
CA ASN A 79 -27.81 3.43 5.16
C ASN A 79 -28.22 3.25 3.68
N ASP A 80 -28.40 4.35 2.94
CA ASP A 80 -28.77 4.33 1.52
C ASP A 80 -27.57 4.24 0.57
N CYS A 81 -26.34 4.31 1.07
CA CYS A 81 -25.12 4.20 0.28
C CYS A 81 -24.20 3.14 0.88
N SER A 82 -23.77 2.17 0.08
CA SER A 82 -22.78 1.18 0.51
C SER A 82 -21.38 1.77 0.59
N ASP A 83 -20.54 1.19 1.43
CA ASP A 83 -19.09 1.38 1.35
C ASP A 83 -18.57 1.03 -0.05
N GLU A 84 -17.45 1.66 -0.41
CA GLU A 84 -16.84 1.54 -1.73
C GLU A 84 -15.33 1.42 -1.62
N MET A 85 -14.71 0.62 -2.49
CA MET A 85 -13.27 0.69 -2.76
C MET A 85 -13.04 1.68 -3.90
N VAL A 86 -12.20 2.69 -3.69
CA VAL A 86 -11.78 3.62 -4.73
C VAL A 86 -10.37 3.27 -5.20
N ILE A 87 -10.14 3.21 -6.51
CA ILE A 87 -8.84 3.04 -7.14
C ILE A 87 -8.47 4.30 -7.91
N PHE A 88 -7.21 4.71 -7.78
CA PHE A 88 -6.66 5.83 -8.52
C PHE A 88 -5.30 5.51 -9.15
N GLY A 89 -5.13 5.94 -10.40
CA GLY A 89 -3.87 5.96 -11.12
C GLY A 89 -3.26 4.58 -11.40
N GLY A 90 -1.93 4.55 -11.44
CA GLY A 90 -1.13 3.36 -11.77
C GLY A 90 -0.58 3.38 -13.19
N LYS A 91 0.13 2.34 -13.57
CA LYS A 91 0.74 2.21 -14.90
C LYS A 91 0.42 0.89 -15.60
N SER A 92 0.41 0.96 -16.92
CA SER A 92 0.25 -0.15 -17.85
C SER A 92 1.12 0.10 -19.11
N ASN A 93 0.53 0.21 -20.31
CA ASN A 93 1.18 0.75 -21.51
C ASN A 93 1.31 2.29 -21.51
N GLY A 94 0.94 2.92 -20.39
CA GLY A 94 0.95 4.34 -20.10
C GLY A 94 0.53 4.54 -18.64
N PHE A 95 0.55 5.76 -18.14
CA PHE A 95 0.08 6.07 -16.79
C PHE A 95 -1.41 6.37 -16.80
N HIS A 96 -2.05 6.25 -15.64
CA HIS A 96 -3.47 6.47 -15.46
C HIS A 96 -3.73 7.62 -14.48
N ASN A 97 -4.85 8.32 -14.65
CA ASN A 97 -5.42 9.30 -13.71
C ASN A 97 -6.93 9.09 -13.49
N ASP A 98 -7.47 7.97 -13.96
CA ASP A 98 -8.86 7.61 -13.76
C ASP A 98 -9.14 7.25 -12.28
N VAL A 99 -10.36 7.57 -11.84
CA VAL A 99 -10.86 7.22 -10.51
C VAL A 99 -11.98 6.21 -10.69
N TRP A 100 -11.79 5.01 -10.17
CA TRP A 100 -12.79 3.96 -10.20
C TRP A 100 -13.33 3.68 -8.81
N SER A 101 -14.62 3.36 -8.72
CA SER A 101 -15.27 2.94 -7.48
C SER A 101 -15.82 1.53 -7.65
N TYR A 102 -15.64 0.67 -6.65
CA TYR A 102 -16.25 -0.65 -6.57
C TYR A 102 -17.18 -0.68 -5.38
N ARG A 103 -18.46 -0.92 -5.63
CA ARG A 103 -19.50 -1.00 -4.60
C ARG A 103 -19.59 -2.40 -4.01
N PHE A 104 -19.56 -2.51 -2.68
CA PHE A 104 -19.63 -3.81 -2.01
C PHE A 104 -21.04 -4.40 -1.92
N ASP A 105 -22.10 -3.62 -2.18
CA ASP A 105 -23.49 -4.09 -2.16
C ASP A 105 -23.95 -4.66 -3.50
N THR A 106 -23.63 -3.98 -4.60
CA THR A 106 -23.99 -4.37 -5.96
C THR A 106 -22.91 -5.20 -6.64
N PHE A 107 -21.68 -5.18 -6.10
CA PHE A 107 -20.50 -5.76 -6.73
C PHE A 107 -20.26 -5.22 -8.14
N GLU A 108 -20.36 -3.90 -8.29
CA GLU A 108 -20.20 -3.23 -9.58
C GLU A 108 -19.10 -2.17 -9.53
N TRP A 109 -18.39 -2.05 -10.65
CA TRP A 109 -17.47 -0.94 -10.90
C TRP A 109 -18.20 0.26 -11.51
N GLY A 110 -17.90 1.45 -11.02
CA GLY A 110 -18.30 2.73 -11.60
C GLY A 110 -17.10 3.63 -11.84
N LEU A 111 -16.98 4.19 -13.05
CA LEU A 111 -15.99 5.22 -13.36
C LEU A 111 -16.49 6.56 -12.80
N LEU A 112 -15.70 7.17 -11.91
CA LEU A 112 -15.96 8.51 -11.40
C LEU A 112 -15.30 9.52 -12.35
N GLU A 113 -15.97 9.76 -13.48
CA GLU A 113 -15.48 10.71 -14.48
C GLU A 113 -15.24 12.09 -13.86
N PRO A 114 -14.01 12.63 -13.93
CA PRO A 114 -13.73 13.96 -13.46
C PRO A 114 -14.60 14.99 -14.17
N SER A 115 -15.09 15.94 -13.40
CA SER A 115 -15.74 17.15 -13.86
C SER A 115 -14.87 18.36 -13.58
N GLY A 116 -15.09 19.45 -14.32
CA GLY A 116 -14.31 20.67 -14.22
C GLY A 116 -13.08 20.67 -15.13
N ASP A 117 -12.31 21.75 -15.06
CA ASP A 117 -11.19 22.01 -15.96
C ASP A 117 -9.86 21.44 -15.44
N GLU A 118 -9.72 21.31 -14.12
CA GLU A 118 -8.54 20.70 -13.51
C GLU A 118 -8.58 19.18 -13.63
N ILE A 119 -7.55 18.63 -14.25
CA ILE A 119 -7.35 17.18 -14.36
C ILE A 119 -5.94 16.88 -13.90
N ILE A 120 -5.84 16.00 -12.90
CA ILE A 120 -4.54 15.54 -12.40
C ILE A 120 -3.79 14.79 -13.50
N THR A 121 -2.49 15.08 -13.65
CA THR A 121 -1.62 14.36 -14.59
C THR A 121 -1.60 12.86 -14.25
N PRO A 122 -1.70 11.96 -15.27
CA PRO A 122 -1.51 10.53 -15.10
C PRO A 122 -0.22 10.19 -14.34
N ARG A 123 -0.34 9.31 -13.34
CA ARG A 123 0.75 8.99 -12.41
C ARG A 123 0.66 7.60 -11.81
N TYR A 124 1.79 7.10 -11.30
CA TYR A 124 1.86 5.85 -10.53
C TYR A 124 2.78 5.99 -9.31
N GLY A 125 2.67 5.06 -8.36
CA GLY A 125 3.50 5.04 -7.16
C GLY A 125 3.23 6.22 -6.21
N GLN A 126 2.10 6.90 -6.37
CA GLN A 126 1.59 7.90 -5.45
C GLN A 126 1.07 7.25 -4.16
N SER A 127 0.93 8.06 -3.10
CA SER A 127 0.06 7.71 -1.98
C SER A 127 -1.31 8.33 -2.16
N ALA A 128 -2.35 7.63 -1.71
CA ALA A 128 -3.69 8.17 -1.61
C ALA A 128 -4.39 7.75 -0.32
N THR A 129 -5.28 8.59 0.19
CA THR A 129 -6.13 8.30 1.34
C THR A 129 -7.51 8.96 1.19
N ILE A 130 -8.49 8.50 1.98
CA ILE A 130 -9.78 9.18 2.09
C ILE A 130 -9.78 10.06 3.33
N TYR A 131 -10.14 11.33 3.17
CA TYR A 131 -10.39 12.24 4.29
C TYR A 131 -11.68 13.02 4.05
N GLY A 132 -12.70 12.75 4.85
CA GLY A 132 -14.04 13.30 4.64
C GLY A 132 -14.65 12.82 3.32
N ASP A 133 -15.05 13.76 2.46
CA ASP A 133 -15.61 13.49 1.12
C ASP A 133 -14.54 13.52 0.02
N TYR A 134 -13.25 13.55 0.38
CA TYR A 134 -12.16 13.73 -0.56
C TYR A 134 -11.28 12.48 -0.66
N LEU A 135 -10.96 12.09 -1.89
CA LEU A 135 -9.76 11.31 -2.18
C LEU A 135 -8.59 12.29 -2.23
N VAL A 136 -7.62 12.11 -1.34
CA VAL A 136 -6.42 12.94 -1.25
C VAL A 136 -5.25 12.18 -1.85
N VAL A 137 -4.50 12.80 -2.77
CA VAL A 137 -3.39 12.17 -3.49
C VAL A 137 -2.14 13.02 -3.32
N PHE A 138 -1.03 12.40 -2.95
CA PHE A 138 0.26 13.08 -2.84
C PHE A 138 1.36 12.38 -3.64
N GLY A 139 2.11 13.20 -4.38
CA GLY A 139 3.27 12.79 -5.16
C GLY A 139 2.95 11.77 -6.25
N GLY A 140 3.83 10.79 -6.40
CA GLY A 140 3.84 9.83 -7.51
C GLY A 140 4.79 10.24 -8.63
N TYR A 141 5.00 9.34 -9.57
CA TYR A 141 5.77 9.60 -10.79
C TYR A 141 4.78 9.91 -11.91
N ASP A 142 4.76 11.16 -12.36
CA ASP A 142 3.79 11.62 -13.36
C ASP A 142 4.37 11.58 -14.79
N ASP A 143 3.48 11.67 -15.77
CA ASP A 143 3.83 11.66 -17.21
C ASP A 143 4.31 13.04 -17.71
N ASN A 144 4.33 14.07 -16.84
CA ASN A 144 4.74 15.42 -17.20
C ASN A 144 6.25 15.58 -17.02
N ASN A 145 7.01 15.26 -18.07
CA ASN A 145 8.47 15.19 -18.08
C ASN A 145 9.07 14.08 -17.21
N SER A 146 8.26 13.08 -16.81
CA SER A 146 8.74 11.89 -16.09
C SER A 146 9.45 12.27 -14.79
N PHE A 147 8.78 13.08 -13.94
CA PHE A 147 9.36 13.57 -12.69
C PHE A 147 8.56 13.10 -11.47
N PRO A 148 9.22 12.84 -10.33
CA PRO A 148 8.54 12.63 -9.05
C PRO A 148 7.84 13.91 -8.59
N SER A 149 6.51 13.89 -8.59
CA SER A 149 5.67 15.00 -8.16
C SER A 149 5.76 15.22 -6.64
N ASN A 150 5.66 16.47 -6.21
CA ASN A 150 5.44 16.89 -4.82
C ASN A 150 4.06 17.51 -4.59
N GLU A 151 3.16 17.40 -5.57
CA GLU A 151 1.87 18.04 -5.52
C GLU A 151 0.91 17.27 -4.60
N LEU A 152 0.04 18.04 -3.93
CA LEU A 152 -1.11 17.52 -3.18
C LEU A 152 -2.38 17.83 -3.97
N PHE A 153 -3.14 16.81 -4.34
CA PHE A 153 -4.45 16.97 -4.97
C PHE A 153 -5.54 16.43 -4.08
N ILE A 154 -6.72 17.04 -4.19
CA ILE A 154 -7.96 16.47 -3.66
C ILE A 154 -8.94 16.26 -4.80
N PHE A 155 -9.66 15.14 -4.75
CA PHE A 155 -10.80 14.85 -5.60
C PHE A 155 -12.05 14.77 -4.75
N ASN A 156 -13.01 15.66 -4.99
CA ASN A 156 -14.29 15.60 -4.31
C ASN A 156 -15.11 14.42 -4.85
N LEU A 157 -15.38 13.42 -4.01
CA LEU A 157 -16.07 12.20 -4.43
C LEU A 157 -17.54 12.42 -4.85
N LYS A 158 -18.12 13.59 -4.55
CA LYS A 158 -19.49 13.95 -4.92
C LYS A 158 -19.54 14.83 -6.16
N SER A 159 -18.81 15.95 -6.18
CA SER A 159 -18.79 16.83 -7.36
C SER A 159 -18.00 16.21 -8.50
N ARG A 160 -16.99 15.37 -8.19
CA ARG A 160 -16.01 14.79 -9.11
C ARG A 160 -15.00 15.80 -9.64
N GLU A 161 -14.76 16.87 -8.89
CA GLU A 161 -13.79 17.89 -9.24
C GLU A 161 -12.46 17.62 -8.56
N TRP A 162 -11.38 17.71 -9.33
CA TRP A 162 -10.02 17.80 -8.80
C TRP A 162 -9.71 19.23 -8.38
N LYS A 163 -8.85 19.36 -7.37
CA LYS A 163 -8.23 20.63 -7.00
C LYS A 163 -6.78 20.42 -6.55
N LEU A 164 -5.86 21.22 -7.08
CA LEU A 164 -4.50 21.33 -6.56
C LEU A 164 -4.48 22.11 -5.24
N MET A 165 -3.73 21.61 -4.27
CA MET A 165 -3.59 22.18 -2.94
C MET A 165 -2.15 22.62 -2.68
N GLU A 166 -1.97 23.82 -2.17
CA GLU A 166 -0.68 24.36 -1.75
C GLU A 166 -0.35 23.93 -0.32
N LEU A 167 0.82 23.33 -0.14
CA LEU A 167 1.33 22.92 1.15
C LEU A 167 2.04 24.11 1.85
N SER A 168 1.82 24.28 3.16
CA SER A 168 2.48 25.36 3.93
C SER A 168 4.01 25.27 3.95
N ILE A 169 4.55 24.06 3.79
CA ILE A 169 5.97 23.77 3.57
C ILE A 169 6.05 22.87 2.34
N GLU A 170 6.86 23.29 1.36
CA GLU A 170 7.12 22.48 0.18
C GLU A 170 7.85 21.18 0.58
N LEU A 171 7.26 20.05 0.21
CA LEU A 171 7.84 18.73 0.44
C LEU A 171 8.60 18.28 -0.81
N MET A 172 9.60 17.43 -0.63
CA MET A 172 10.33 16.86 -1.77
C MET A 172 9.45 15.89 -2.57
N GLY A 173 9.51 16.00 -3.89
CA GLY A 173 8.78 15.16 -4.82
C GLY A 173 9.22 13.71 -4.77
N ARG A 174 8.25 12.78 -4.74
CA ARG A 174 8.52 11.38 -4.40
C ARG A 174 7.49 10.40 -4.93
N TYR A 175 7.94 9.17 -5.18
CA TYR A 175 7.09 8.02 -5.53
C TYR A 175 7.55 6.76 -4.77
N TYR A 176 6.69 5.74 -4.70
CA TYR A 176 6.88 4.52 -3.90
C TYR A 176 7.19 4.79 -2.42
N HIS A 177 6.78 5.95 -1.93
CA HIS A 177 6.82 6.28 -0.51
C HIS A 177 5.67 5.57 0.20
N ALA A 178 5.84 5.30 1.48
CA ALA A 178 4.79 4.71 2.29
C ALA A 178 4.02 5.82 3.01
N SER A 179 2.73 5.62 3.22
CA SER A 179 1.90 6.55 3.98
C SER A 179 0.86 5.84 4.84
N VAL A 180 0.42 6.50 5.91
CA VAL A 180 -0.71 6.05 6.73
C VAL A 180 -1.42 7.26 7.34
N LEU A 181 -2.75 7.26 7.31
CA LEU A 181 -3.58 8.32 7.86
C LEU A 181 -3.97 7.98 9.30
N ASP A 182 -3.76 8.91 10.22
CA ASP A 182 -4.49 8.95 11.47
C ASP A 182 -5.85 9.63 11.25
N GLU A 183 -6.90 8.83 11.08
CA GLU A 183 -8.26 9.34 10.80
C GLU A 183 -8.82 10.25 11.91
N GLU A 184 -8.32 10.12 13.14
CA GLU A 184 -8.83 10.86 14.29
C GLU A 184 -8.27 12.28 14.36
N THR A 185 -6.98 12.45 14.05
CA THR A 185 -6.33 13.77 14.06
C THR A 185 -6.29 14.42 12.67
N GLY A 186 -6.48 13.62 11.61
CA GLY A 186 -6.26 14.04 10.23
C GLY A 186 -4.78 14.16 9.88
N ASP A 187 -3.87 13.59 10.68
CA ASP A 187 -2.44 13.59 10.38
C ASP A 187 -2.12 12.47 9.38
N TRP A 188 -1.71 12.84 8.17
CA TRP A 188 -1.27 11.91 7.15
C TRP A 188 0.25 11.82 7.13
N TYR A 189 0.77 10.71 7.63
CA TYR A 189 2.20 10.43 7.77
C TYR A 189 2.77 9.86 6.48
N ILE A 190 3.93 10.35 6.05
CA ILE A 190 4.61 9.93 4.81
C ILE A 190 6.09 9.68 5.09
N LEU A 191 6.59 8.52 4.67
CA LEU A 191 7.97 8.08 4.91
C LEU A 191 8.64 7.65 3.62
N GLY A 192 9.86 8.16 3.43
CA GLY A 192 10.79 7.68 2.40
C GLY A 192 10.28 7.79 0.97
N GLY A 193 10.63 6.81 0.15
CA GLY A 193 10.35 6.78 -1.30
C GLY A 193 11.58 7.14 -2.15
N LYS A 194 11.35 7.38 -3.44
CA LYS A 194 12.37 7.78 -4.41
C LYS A 194 12.09 9.17 -4.93
N SER A 195 13.14 9.99 -5.02
CA SER A 195 13.14 11.24 -5.79
C SER A 195 13.72 11.00 -7.19
N ALA A 196 14.01 12.07 -7.93
CA ALA A 196 14.58 11.97 -9.28
C ALA A 196 16.01 11.40 -9.26
N THR A 197 16.76 11.64 -8.19
CA THR A 197 18.19 11.35 -8.12
C THR A 197 18.59 10.43 -6.97
N ASP A 198 17.77 10.33 -5.92
CA ASP A 198 18.15 9.61 -4.70
C ASP A 198 16.93 9.04 -3.97
N LEU A 199 17.19 8.32 -2.89
CA LEU A 199 16.19 7.92 -1.91
C LEU A 199 15.83 9.10 -1.02
N VAL A 200 14.55 9.18 -0.74
CA VAL A 200 14.01 10.15 0.20
C VAL A 200 14.21 9.62 1.61
N LYS A 201 14.73 10.47 2.50
CA LYS A 201 15.13 10.08 3.87
C LYS A 201 14.35 10.78 4.97
N ASP A 202 13.40 11.63 4.61
CA ASP A 202 12.63 12.39 5.58
C ASP A 202 11.41 11.59 6.05
N PHE A 203 10.91 12.01 7.21
CA PHE A 203 9.61 11.63 7.73
C PHE A 203 8.77 12.89 7.86
N VAL A 204 7.66 12.94 7.12
CA VAL A 204 6.85 14.15 6.98
C VAL A 204 5.39 13.87 7.29
N LYS A 205 4.63 14.94 7.48
CA LYS A 205 3.22 14.89 7.84
C LYS A 205 2.44 15.98 7.11
N ILE A 206 1.32 15.60 6.50
CA ILE A 206 0.34 16.54 5.94
C ILE A 206 -0.90 16.54 6.86
N LYS A 207 -1.31 17.70 7.34
CA LYS A 207 -2.42 17.85 8.31
C LYS A 207 -3.73 18.06 7.57
N LEU A 208 -4.40 16.98 7.17
CA LEU A 208 -5.63 17.02 6.39
C LEU A 208 -6.79 17.71 7.12
N SER A 209 -6.74 17.78 8.45
CA SER A 209 -7.66 18.59 9.27
C SER A 209 -7.58 20.10 8.99
N THR A 210 -6.55 20.56 8.29
CA THR A 210 -6.33 21.96 7.91
C THR A 210 -6.61 22.23 6.43
N LEU A 211 -7.20 21.26 5.70
CA LEU A 211 -7.59 21.45 4.30
C LEU A 211 -8.58 22.61 4.16
N ASP A 212 -8.13 23.71 3.55
CA ASP A 212 -8.99 24.80 3.12
C ASP A 212 -9.24 24.69 1.62
N VAL A 213 -10.35 24.05 1.27
CA VAL A 213 -10.75 23.83 -0.13
C VAL A 213 -11.06 25.13 -0.85
N LYS A 214 -11.43 26.20 -0.15
CA LYS A 214 -11.72 27.49 -0.80
C LYS A 214 -10.42 28.17 -1.20
N GLU A 215 -9.51 28.34 -0.24
CA GLU A 215 -8.22 28.99 -0.47
C GLU A 215 -7.22 28.06 -1.18
N GLY A 216 -7.48 26.76 -1.24
CA GLY A 216 -6.62 25.78 -1.91
C GLY A 216 -5.34 25.49 -1.13
N THR A 217 -5.40 25.47 0.21
CA THR A 217 -4.21 25.30 1.06
C THR A 217 -4.34 24.14 2.05
N CYS A 218 -3.20 23.61 2.51
CA CYS A 218 -3.12 22.59 3.54
C CYS A 218 -1.80 22.72 4.32
N GLN A 219 -1.82 22.52 5.63
CA GLN A 219 -0.59 22.53 6.41
C GLN A 219 0.22 21.24 6.24
N SER A 220 1.53 21.38 6.19
CA SER A 220 2.51 20.30 6.18
C SER A 220 3.64 20.57 7.18
N GLU A 221 4.33 19.51 7.58
CA GLU A 221 5.38 19.53 8.59
C GLU A 221 6.45 18.47 8.25
N VAL A 222 7.73 18.86 8.32
CA VAL A 222 8.84 17.90 8.32
C VAL A 222 9.11 17.51 9.76
N LEU A 223 8.81 16.25 10.10
CA LEU A 223 9.01 15.74 11.45
C LEU A 223 10.48 15.38 11.69
N ILE A 224 11.11 14.74 10.71
CA ILE A 224 12.53 14.40 10.71
C ILE A 224 13.09 14.61 9.30
N SER A 225 14.15 15.41 9.16
CA SER A 225 14.75 15.74 7.86
C SER A 225 15.69 14.65 7.32
N GLU A 226 16.41 13.98 8.21
CA GLU A 226 17.27 12.85 7.89
C GLU A 226 17.20 11.86 9.04
N LEU A 227 16.83 10.62 8.71
CA LEU A 227 16.56 9.59 9.70
C LEU A 227 17.83 8.83 10.06
N ASP A 228 18.43 9.16 11.20
CA ASP A 228 19.52 8.36 11.76
C ASP A 228 19.02 6.95 12.14
N GLY A 229 19.77 5.92 11.75
CA GLY A 229 19.44 4.52 12.03
C GLY A 229 18.37 3.89 11.12
N PHE A 230 17.62 4.68 10.36
CA PHE A 230 16.69 4.16 9.34
C PHE A 230 17.40 4.12 7.98
N ALA A 231 17.58 2.92 7.43
CA ALA A 231 18.07 2.80 6.06
C ALA A 231 17.00 3.34 5.09
N PRO A 232 17.29 4.40 4.29
CA PRO A 232 16.35 4.94 3.31
C PRO A 232 15.88 3.84 2.37
N ARG A 233 14.58 3.87 2.04
CA ARG A 233 13.90 2.78 1.33
C ARG A 233 12.64 3.27 0.64
N PHE A 234 12.18 2.47 -0.32
CA PHE A 234 10.95 2.66 -1.08
C PHE A 234 10.21 1.32 -1.20
N GLY A 235 8.92 1.36 -1.55
CA GLY A 235 8.10 0.15 -1.66
C GLY A 235 7.83 -0.56 -0.33
N HIS A 236 8.17 0.08 0.79
CA HIS A 236 7.83 -0.36 2.13
C HIS A 236 6.39 0.02 2.46
N SER A 237 5.90 -0.41 3.62
CA SER A 237 4.57 -0.07 4.09
C SER A 237 4.59 0.51 5.50
N LEU A 238 3.58 1.33 5.80
CA LEU A 238 3.39 1.94 7.11
C LEU A 238 2.13 1.42 7.78
N VAL A 239 2.23 1.16 9.09
CA VAL A 239 1.09 0.79 9.93
C VAL A 239 1.11 1.66 11.18
N LEU A 240 -0.02 2.29 11.49
CA LEU A 240 -0.20 3.09 12.70
C LEU A 240 -0.86 2.26 13.79
N GLU A 241 -0.15 2.06 14.89
CA GLU A 241 -0.70 1.50 16.13
C GLU A 241 -1.11 2.65 17.06
N LYS A 242 -2.30 2.51 17.65
CA LYS A 242 -2.79 3.39 18.71
C LYS A 242 -3.02 2.54 19.96
N SER A 243 -2.40 2.92 21.06
CA SER A 243 -2.64 2.35 22.39
C SER A 243 -2.95 3.46 23.39
N GLU A 244 -3.41 3.09 24.59
CA GLU A 244 -3.58 4.04 25.69
C GLU A 244 -2.26 4.75 26.05
N ASN A 245 -1.12 4.10 25.81
CA ASN A 245 0.21 4.60 26.14
C ASN A 245 0.86 5.42 25.02
N GLY A 246 0.20 5.56 23.86
CA GLY A 246 0.66 6.41 22.78
C GLY A 246 0.44 5.87 21.37
N LYS A 247 1.11 6.49 20.40
CA LYS A 247 1.02 6.13 18.98
C LYS A 247 2.37 5.67 18.47
N ARG A 248 2.41 4.51 17.82
CA ARG A 248 3.61 3.97 17.19
C ARG A 248 3.38 3.79 15.70
N LEU A 249 4.37 4.17 14.91
CA LEU A 249 4.36 3.98 13.48
C LEU A 249 5.36 2.89 13.12
N TYR A 250 4.87 1.79 12.55
CA TYR A 250 5.67 0.67 12.09
C TYR A 250 5.98 0.82 10.60
N SER A 251 7.24 0.62 10.22
CA SER A 251 7.71 0.51 8.84
C SER A 251 8.10 -0.93 8.56
N ILE A 252 7.51 -1.50 7.51
CA ILE A 252 7.64 -2.92 7.18
C ILE A 252 8.24 -3.06 5.78
N GLY A 253 9.38 -3.76 5.72
CA GLY A 253 10.02 -4.20 4.49
C GLY A 253 10.45 -3.05 3.57
N GLY A 254 10.27 -3.27 2.26
CA GLY A 254 10.71 -2.38 1.18
C GLY A 254 12.14 -2.66 0.74
N CYS A 255 12.69 -1.78 -0.10
CA CYS A 255 14.01 -1.98 -0.69
C CYS A 255 14.75 -0.66 -0.88
N ASN A 256 16.05 -0.76 -1.08
CA ASN A 256 16.87 0.30 -1.66
C ASN A 256 17.75 -0.26 -2.78
N ASP A 257 18.61 0.57 -3.36
CA ASP A 257 19.45 0.14 -4.50
C ASP A 257 20.47 -0.96 -4.16
N ARG A 258 20.61 -1.34 -2.88
CA ARG A 258 21.62 -2.31 -2.41
C ARG A 258 21.03 -3.54 -1.74
N ILE A 259 19.91 -3.41 -1.04
CA ILE A 259 19.32 -4.45 -0.22
C ILE A 259 17.79 -4.41 -0.23
N ASP A 260 17.19 -5.59 -0.13
CA ASP A 260 15.81 -5.76 0.30
C ASP A 260 15.74 -5.79 1.82
N HIS A 261 14.85 -4.98 2.37
CA HIS A 261 14.58 -4.92 3.79
C HIS A 261 13.50 -5.94 4.14
N LEU A 262 13.77 -6.76 5.14
CA LEU A 262 12.87 -7.78 5.68
C LEU A 262 12.61 -7.56 7.17
N ASP A 263 12.83 -6.34 7.62
CA ASP A 263 12.67 -5.89 8.98
C ASP A 263 11.27 -5.26 9.17
N CYS A 264 10.85 -5.27 10.43
CA CYS A 264 9.79 -4.43 10.93
C CYS A 264 10.40 -3.56 12.03
N ILE A 265 10.37 -2.24 11.83
CA ILE A 265 10.91 -1.24 12.75
C ILE A 265 9.83 -0.24 13.11
N TYR A 266 9.94 0.44 14.24
CA TYR A 266 8.92 1.41 14.66
C TYR A 266 9.50 2.70 15.24
N ILE A 267 8.69 3.75 15.21
CA ILE A 267 8.93 5.02 15.90
C ILE A 267 7.76 5.38 16.80
N ASP A 268 8.06 5.85 18.00
CA ASP A 268 7.08 6.44 18.90
C ASP A 268 6.81 7.90 18.48
N LEU A 269 5.56 8.19 18.11
CA LEU A 269 5.16 9.52 17.65
C LEU A 269 5.07 10.54 18.79
N ILE A 270 4.95 10.12 20.05
CA ILE A 270 5.00 11.02 21.21
C ILE A 270 6.44 11.49 21.44
N ASN A 271 7.39 10.57 21.30
CA ASN A 271 8.80 10.80 21.57
C ASN A 271 9.63 10.87 20.30
N ILE A 272 9.09 11.45 19.23
CA ILE A 272 9.69 11.44 17.89
C ILE A 272 11.13 11.98 17.84
N LYS A 273 11.49 12.87 18.78
CA LYS A 273 12.86 13.41 18.95
C LYS A 273 13.90 12.34 19.32
N ASN A 274 13.47 11.19 19.84
CA ASN A 274 14.34 10.07 20.19
C ASN A 274 14.67 9.18 18.97
N GLY A 275 14.12 9.48 17.78
CA GLY A 275 14.35 8.73 16.55
C GLY A 275 13.58 7.40 16.50
N TRP A 276 13.89 6.57 15.50
CA TRP A 276 13.34 5.21 15.37
C TRP A 276 14.02 4.28 16.37
N ASP A 277 13.23 3.42 17.02
CA ASP A 277 13.81 2.36 17.84
C ASP A 277 14.21 1.19 16.93
N VAL A 278 15.51 1.11 16.64
CA VAL A 278 16.14 0.02 15.87
C VAL A 278 16.66 -1.11 16.77
N SER A 279 16.62 -0.93 18.10
CA SER A 279 17.10 -1.95 19.06
C SER A 279 16.18 -3.16 19.10
N HIS A 280 14.92 -2.96 18.70
CA HIS A 280 13.90 -3.99 18.54
C HIS A 280 13.64 -4.29 17.04
N THR A 281 14.73 -4.38 16.25
CA THR A 281 14.66 -4.84 14.86
C THR A 281 14.24 -6.29 14.82
N HIS A 282 12.99 -6.52 14.49
CA HIS A 282 12.51 -7.88 14.29
C HIS A 282 12.74 -8.28 12.85
N SER A 283 13.54 -9.31 12.65
CA SER A 283 13.54 -10.04 11.39
C SER A 283 12.17 -10.71 11.27
N LEU A 284 11.37 -10.32 10.27
CA LEU A 284 10.12 -11.00 9.96
C LEU A 284 10.44 -12.50 9.87
N SER A 285 9.78 -13.34 10.69
CA SER A 285 10.24 -14.71 11.01
C SER A 285 10.15 -15.73 9.86
N GLN A 286 10.05 -15.27 8.61
CA GLN A 286 10.57 -15.96 7.46
C GLN A 286 11.72 -15.16 6.84
N THR A 287 12.93 -15.64 7.13
CA THR A 287 14.14 -15.32 6.37
C THR A 287 13.88 -15.73 4.91
N PHE A 288 13.56 -14.77 4.04
CA PHE A 288 13.73 -14.98 2.61
C PHE A 288 15.24 -15.08 2.41
N THR A 289 15.78 -16.30 2.29
CA THR A 289 17.23 -16.47 2.18
C THR A 289 17.72 -15.79 0.90
N SER A 290 18.65 -14.88 1.09
CA SER A 290 19.00 -13.72 0.27
C SER A 290 19.83 -14.02 -0.98
N GLN A 291 19.41 -14.93 -1.85
CA GLN A 291 20.15 -15.14 -3.10
C GLN A 291 19.25 -15.03 -4.31
N ASP A 292 18.81 -13.80 -4.55
CA ASP A 292 17.95 -13.35 -5.65
C ASP A 292 16.47 -13.32 -5.19
N VAL A 293 16.12 -12.22 -4.56
CA VAL A 293 14.74 -11.76 -4.43
C VAL A 293 14.76 -10.39 -5.11
N GLY A 294 13.85 -10.14 -6.05
CA GLY A 294 13.64 -8.78 -6.52
C GLY A 294 12.94 -7.96 -5.44
N PRO A 295 12.92 -6.62 -5.52
CA PRO A 295 12.29 -5.77 -4.51
C PRO A 295 10.86 -6.22 -4.23
N VAL A 296 10.61 -6.65 -2.99
CA VAL A 296 9.28 -7.11 -2.57
C VAL A 296 8.43 -5.89 -2.26
N PHE A 297 7.65 -5.46 -3.25
CA PHE A 297 6.63 -4.45 -3.05
C PHE A 297 5.44 -5.10 -2.34
N HIS A 298 5.39 -4.92 -1.02
CA HIS A 298 4.27 -5.37 -0.21
C HIS A 298 3.10 -4.42 -0.40
N THR A 299 1.92 -4.96 -0.69
CA THR A 299 0.68 -4.29 -0.26
C THR A 299 0.40 -4.82 1.12
N THR A 300 0.57 -4.00 2.16
CA THR A 300 0.05 -4.38 3.46
C THR A 300 -1.38 -3.91 3.58
N VAL A 301 -2.27 -4.86 3.84
CA VAL A 301 -3.65 -4.55 4.18
C VAL A 301 -3.78 -4.67 5.70
N PRO A 302 -3.79 -3.56 6.46
CA PRO A 302 -3.89 -3.63 7.91
C PRO A 302 -5.30 -4.09 8.32
N PHE A 303 -5.37 -5.02 9.26
CA PHE A 303 -6.61 -5.31 9.96
C PHE A 303 -6.36 -5.68 11.42
N GLN A 304 -7.20 -5.15 12.31
CA GLN A 304 -7.11 -5.37 13.74
C GLN A 304 -7.95 -6.60 14.10
N ALA A 305 -7.34 -7.63 14.69
CA ALA A 305 -8.09 -8.68 15.38
C ALA A 305 -8.07 -8.34 16.88
N THR A 306 -9.24 -8.21 17.50
CA THR A 306 -9.36 -7.98 18.94
C THR A 306 -9.51 -9.29 19.71
N ASN A 307 -8.80 -9.35 20.85
CA ASN A 307 -8.87 -10.27 22.00
C ASN A 307 -8.11 -11.60 21.92
N GLU A 308 -7.02 -11.69 22.68
CA GLU A 308 -6.85 -12.41 23.97
C GLU A 308 -5.50 -11.90 24.55
N ASP A 309 -5.44 -11.50 25.83
CA ASP A 309 -4.21 -11.15 26.58
C ASP A 309 -3.50 -9.79 26.37
N ASP A 310 -4.20 -8.64 26.42
CA ASP A 310 -3.58 -7.29 26.39
C ASP A 310 -2.56 -7.07 25.23
N SER A 311 -2.72 -7.83 24.14
CA SER A 311 -1.85 -7.82 22.97
C SER A 311 -2.58 -7.23 21.75
N ILE A 312 -1.93 -6.33 21.02
CA ILE A 312 -2.44 -5.81 19.75
C ILE A 312 -1.95 -6.73 18.62
N ALA A 313 -2.84 -7.57 18.09
CA ALA A 313 -2.56 -8.34 16.89
C ALA A 313 -2.69 -7.43 15.65
N MET A 314 -1.56 -6.90 15.17
CA MET A 314 -1.48 -6.20 13.89
C MET A 314 -1.29 -7.19 12.74
N ASN A 315 -2.41 -7.69 12.23
CA ASN A 315 -2.36 -8.60 11.09
C ASN A 315 -2.23 -7.77 9.80
N TYR A 316 -1.36 -8.21 8.91
CA TYR A 316 -1.13 -7.61 7.60
C TYR A 316 -1.05 -8.75 6.60
N PHE A 317 -1.65 -8.58 5.42
CA PHE A 317 -1.45 -9.55 4.37
C PHE A 317 -0.22 -9.16 3.57
N VAL A 318 0.74 -10.07 3.45
CA VAL A 318 1.82 -9.93 2.48
C VAL A 318 1.43 -10.69 1.23
N PHE A 319 1.24 -9.97 0.13
CA PHE A 319 1.08 -10.55 -1.18
C PHE A 319 2.28 -10.15 -2.04
N GLY A 320 2.90 -11.12 -2.73
CA GLY A 320 3.96 -10.86 -3.71
C GLY A 320 5.38 -11.18 -3.27
N GLY A 321 6.28 -11.26 -4.27
CA GLY A 321 7.70 -11.57 -4.15
C GLY A 321 8.11 -12.79 -4.98
N THR A 322 9.35 -12.80 -5.48
CA THR A 322 9.97 -13.95 -6.17
C THR A 322 11.16 -14.39 -5.34
N TYR A 323 11.19 -15.65 -4.90
CA TYR A 323 12.29 -16.21 -4.13
C TYR A 323 13.11 -17.17 -4.99
N HIS A 324 14.42 -16.93 -5.11
CA HIS A 324 15.36 -17.86 -5.72
C HIS A 324 16.09 -18.68 -4.63
N LYS A 325 15.95 -20.01 -4.68
CA LYS A 325 16.69 -20.94 -3.81
C LYS A 325 17.96 -21.41 -4.49
N ILE A 326 19.13 -21.03 -3.99
CA ILE A 326 20.40 -21.64 -4.41
C ILE A 326 20.69 -22.88 -3.57
N ASP A 327 20.67 -24.07 -4.19
CA ASP A 327 21.11 -25.32 -3.54
C ASP A 327 22.64 -25.45 -3.56
N LYS A 328 23.28 -25.03 -2.46
CA LYS A 328 24.74 -25.07 -2.30
C LYS A 328 25.36 -26.48 -2.44
N LYS A 329 24.57 -27.55 -2.40
CA LYS A 329 25.08 -28.93 -2.52
C LYS A 329 25.09 -29.48 -3.95
N LYS A 330 24.34 -28.88 -4.87
CA LYS A 330 24.16 -29.46 -6.22
C LYS A 330 24.93 -28.73 -7.32
N GLN A 331 25.41 -27.50 -7.13
CA GLN A 331 26.01 -26.68 -8.21
C GLN A 331 25.18 -26.66 -9.51
N VAL A 332 23.87 -26.92 -9.43
CA VAL A 332 22.94 -26.80 -10.55
C VAL A 332 21.97 -25.69 -10.20
N ASN A 333 21.94 -24.65 -11.03
CA ASN A 333 20.89 -23.63 -11.02
C ASN A 333 19.62 -24.25 -11.62
N GLU A 334 18.83 -24.95 -10.83
CA GLU A 334 17.45 -25.25 -11.21
C GLU A 334 16.57 -24.10 -10.73
N PRO A 335 16.04 -23.23 -11.62
CA PRO A 335 15.11 -22.18 -11.23
C PRO A 335 13.84 -22.84 -10.70
N THR A 336 13.67 -22.83 -9.39
CA THR A 336 12.41 -23.23 -8.75
C THR A 336 11.75 -21.97 -8.25
N GLU A 337 10.84 -21.41 -9.06
CA GLU A 337 10.00 -20.28 -8.69
C GLU A 337 9.04 -20.72 -7.59
N ILE A 338 9.28 -20.29 -6.35
CA ILE A 338 8.29 -20.42 -5.27
C ILE A 338 7.71 -19.04 -5.02
N THR A 339 6.54 -18.84 -5.60
CA THR A 339 5.59 -17.77 -5.31
C THR A 339 5.10 -17.92 -3.87
N ILE A 340 5.50 -17.01 -2.97
CA ILE A 340 4.95 -16.97 -1.61
C ILE A 340 3.63 -16.18 -1.67
N ILE A 341 2.54 -16.91 -1.43
CA ILE A 341 1.20 -16.35 -1.26
C ILE A 341 0.72 -16.93 0.06
N GLU A 342 1.24 -16.36 1.13
CA GLU A 342 0.85 -16.75 2.47
C GLU A 342 0.42 -15.49 3.21
N PRO A 343 -0.70 -15.54 3.95
CA PRO A 343 -1.04 -14.45 4.83
C PRO A 343 -0.02 -14.45 5.96
N VAL A 344 0.83 -13.43 6.01
CA VAL A 344 1.77 -13.31 7.12
C VAL A 344 1.09 -12.56 8.25
N ILE A 345 0.48 -13.27 9.19
CA ILE A 345 -0.03 -12.62 10.40
C ILE A 345 1.17 -12.24 11.28
N LEU A 346 1.40 -10.93 11.46
CA LEU A 346 2.21 -10.41 12.55
C LEU A 346 1.30 -10.25 13.77
N ARG A 347 1.81 -10.62 14.94
CA ARG A 347 1.23 -10.20 16.22
C ARG A 347 2.29 -9.41 16.95
N VAL A 348 1.95 -8.21 17.42
CA VAL A 348 2.87 -7.36 18.18
C VAL A 348 2.36 -7.32 19.63
N CYS A 349 2.95 -8.16 20.48
CA CYS A 349 2.53 -8.28 21.88
C CYS A 349 3.32 -7.31 22.77
N HIS A 350 2.62 -6.63 23.70
CA HIS A 350 3.18 -5.51 24.49
C HIS A 350 4.22 -5.91 25.54
N ASN A 351 4.29 -7.18 25.97
CA ASN A 351 5.12 -7.60 27.12
C ASN A 351 6.10 -8.75 26.84
N VAL A 352 6.02 -9.37 25.67
CA VAL A 352 7.04 -10.28 25.14
C VAL A 352 6.91 -10.13 23.63
N GLU A 353 7.94 -9.64 22.95
CA GLU A 353 7.95 -9.43 21.51
C GLU A 353 7.97 -10.77 20.74
N VAL A 354 6.94 -11.58 20.93
CA VAL A 354 6.76 -12.82 20.17
C VAL A 354 6.03 -12.46 18.89
N ILE A 355 6.81 -12.08 17.87
CA ILE A 355 6.37 -12.21 16.49
C ILE A 355 6.32 -13.70 16.16
N SER A 356 5.17 -14.30 16.45
CA SER A 356 4.87 -15.62 15.92
C SER A 356 4.26 -15.44 14.54
N THR A 357 5.01 -15.78 13.49
CA THR A 357 4.43 -16.02 12.15
C THR A 357 3.55 -17.27 12.30
N PHE A 358 2.30 -17.07 12.70
CA PHE A 358 1.33 -18.16 12.71
C PHE A 358 0.69 -18.27 11.33
N LEU A 359 0.60 -19.52 10.87
CA LEU A 359 -0.13 -20.02 9.70
C LEU A 359 0.69 -20.19 8.42
N LYS A 360 1.51 -21.25 8.40
CA LYS A 360 1.75 -22.03 7.17
C LYS A 360 0.46 -22.75 6.79
N LYS A 361 -0.49 -22.06 6.15
CA LYS A 361 -1.66 -22.71 5.54
C LYS A 361 -1.80 -22.20 4.12
N LYS A 362 -1.67 -23.12 3.16
CA LYS A 362 -1.94 -22.84 1.75
C LYS A 362 -3.40 -22.45 1.59
N PHE A 363 -3.65 -21.33 0.91
CA PHE A 363 -4.99 -20.98 0.46
C PHE A 363 -5.51 -22.06 -0.49
N SER A 364 -6.70 -22.60 -0.21
CA SER A 364 -7.42 -23.48 -1.13
C SER A 364 -8.44 -22.65 -1.92
N SER A 365 -8.47 -22.81 -3.24
CA SER A 365 -9.56 -22.28 -4.07
C SER A 365 -10.90 -22.90 -3.66
N THR A 366 -11.95 -22.10 -3.56
CA THR A 366 -13.32 -22.64 -3.52
C THR A 366 -13.82 -22.72 -4.96
N ILE A 367 -14.25 -23.90 -5.39
CA ILE A 367 -14.83 -24.14 -6.73
C ILE A 367 -16.17 -23.43 -6.85
#